data_AF-A0A7S4RIV2-F1
#
_entry.id   AF-A0A7S4RIV2-F1
#
_cell.length_a   1.000
_cell.length_b   1.000
_cell.length_c   1.000
_cell.angle_alpha   90.00
_cell.angle_beta   90.00
_cell.angle_gamma   90.00
#
_symmetry.space_group_name_H-M   'P 1'
#
loop_
_entity.id
_entity.type
_entity.pdbx_description
1 polymer ?
#
loop_
_entity_poly.entity_id
_entity_poly.type
_entity_poly.pdbx_seq_one_letter_code
_entity_poly.pdbx_strand_id
1 'polypeptide(L)'
;MADVGAAAEAAPPKERNGSPTWKTFNGDKIEEALEHTPLIDLEYIVMLGRLGGVMPCGRQNVPPAALLTAGNLWRLKLWNRERNKYALGVMVFSYPWLDSFHPDWLGAQLRRLLPFLEAMLAEAKRDSPHCTVGVMTDSYPSAVRKKK
;
A
#
# COMPACT_ATOMS: atom_id res chain seq x y z
N MET A 1 2.87 19.84 -15.38
CA MET A 1 1.99 18.75 -14.92
C MET A 1 2.54 17.48 -15.54
N ALA A 2 3.24 16.67 -14.76
CA ALA A 2 3.78 15.40 -15.25
C ALA A 2 2.64 14.36 -15.25
N ASP A 3 2.40 13.80 -16.42
CA ASP A 3 1.51 12.67 -16.65
C ASP A 3 2.04 11.45 -15.89
N VAL A 4 1.35 11.04 -14.83
CA VAL A 4 1.71 9.83 -14.06
C VAL A 4 0.82 8.68 -14.54
N GLY A 5 0.88 8.41 -15.84
CA GLY A 5 0.37 7.20 -16.46
C GLY A 5 1.41 6.08 -16.40
N ALA A 6 1.77 5.63 -15.19
CA ALA A 6 2.58 4.43 -15.06
C ALA A 6 1.64 3.22 -15.13
N ALA A 7 1.63 2.58 -16.30
CA ALA A 7 1.02 1.28 -16.53
C ALA A 7 1.41 0.30 -15.41
N ALA A 8 0.48 -0.53 -14.97
CA ALA A 8 0.77 -1.64 -14.07
C ALA A 8 1.82 -2.54 -14.76
N GLU A 9 3.09 -2.35 -14.39
CA GLU A 9 4.20 -3.03 -15.00
C GLU A 9 4.04 -4.53 -14.71
N ALA A 10 3.83 -5.31 -15.78
CA ALA A 10 3.62 -6.74 -15.66
C ALA A 10 4.88 -7.36 -15.05
N ALA A 11 4.71 -8.18 -14.00
CA ALA A 11 5.83 -8.77 -13.27
C ALA A 11 6.89 -9.37 -14.19
N PRO A 12 8.19 -9.21 -13.88
CA PRO A 12 9.24 -10.01 -14.48
C PRO A 12 8.89 -11.50 -14.35
N PRO A 13 9.11 -12.34 -15.39
CA PRO A 13 8.68 -13.75 -15.38
C PRO A 13 9.17 -14.56 -14.17
N LYS A 14 10.34 -14.21 -13.61
CA LYS A 14 10.94 -14.85 -12.43
C LYS A 14 10.20 -14.56 -11.12
N GLU A 15 9.34 -13.54 -11.10
CA GLU A 15 8.60 -13.06 -9.93
C GLU A 15 7.11 -13.44 -9.99
N ARG A 16 6.67 -14.03 -11.11
CA ARG A 16 5.29 -14.51 -11.34
C ARG A 16 4.93 -15.79 -10.61
N ASN A 17 5.86 -16.40 -9.88
CA ASN A 17 5.58 -17.67 -9.24
C ASN A 17 4.51 -17.49 -8.16
N GLY A 18 3.32 -18.05 -8.41
CA GLY A 18 2.36 -18.39 -7.37
C GLY A 18 3.01 -19.42 -6.46
N SER A 19 3.83 -18.94 -5.53
CA SER A 19 4.56 -19.82 -4.63
C SER A 19 3.54 -20.59 -3.79
N PRO A 20 3.78 -21.89 -3.51
CA PRO A 20 2.95 -22.65 -2.58
C PRO A 20 2.74 -21.90 -1.25
N THR A 21 3.74 -21.13 -0.84
CA THR A 21 3.72 -20.29 0.36
C THR A 21 2.65 -19.20 0.30
N TRP A 22 2.32 -18.63 -0.87
CA TRP A 22 1.26 -17.63 -0.97
C TRP A 22 -0.07 -18.16 -0.43
N LYS A 23 -0.46 -19.37 -0.82
CA LYS A 23 -1.64 -20.04 -0.26
C LYS A 23 -1.46 -20.42 1.21
N THR A 24 -0.26 -20.87 1.60
CA THR A 24 0.04 -21.21 3.01
C THR A 24 -0.18 -20.04 3.97
N PHE A 25 0.05 -18.80 3.53
CA PHE A 25 -0.13 -17.58 4.34
C PHE A 25 -1.44 -16.84 4.08
N ASN A 26 -2.46 -17.51 3.51
CA ASN A 26 -3.77 -16.94 3.21
C ASN A 26 -3.72 -15.77 2.21
N GLY A 27 -2.80 -15.80 1.25
CA GLY A 27 -2.72 -14.79 0.20
C GLY A 27 -3.94 -14.77 -0.72
N ASP A 28 -4.63 -15.91 -0.87
CA ASP A 28 -5.93 -16.02 -1.53
C ASP A 28 -7.02 -15.20 -0.81
N LYS A 29 -6.97 -15.13 0.53
CA LYS A 29 -7.85 -14.25 1.30
C LYS A 29 -7.54 -12.78 1.08
N ILE A 30 -6.29 -12.42 0.82
CA ILE A 30 -5.94 -11.05 0.39
C ILE A 30 -6.51 -10.76 -1.00
N GLU A 31 -6.38 -11.69 -1.95
CA GLU A 31 -6.95 -11.56 -3.30
C GLU A 31 -8.46 -11.30 -3.23
N GLU A 32 -9.20 -12.08 -2.43
CA GLU A 32 -10.63 -11.88 -2.15
C GLU A 32 -10.89 -10.52 -1.50
N ALA A 33 -10.10 -10.15 -0.48
CA ALA A 33 -10.27 -8.89 0.24
C ALA A 33 -10.02 -7.64 -0.62
N LEU A 34 -9.15 -7.70 -1.63
CA LEU A 34 -8.83 -6.56 -2.50
C LEU A 34 -10.05 -6.03 -3.28
N GLU A 35 -11.06 -6.86 -3.52
CA GLU A 35 -12.30 -6.42 -4.16
C GLU A 35 -13.00 -5.32 -3.33
N HIS A 36 -12.95 -5.45 -2.01
CA HIS A 36 -13.64 -4.56 -1.07
C HIS A 36 -12.70 -3.57 -0.38
N THR A 37 -11.48 -4.01 -0.08
CA THR A 37 -10.48 -3.29 0.70
C THR A 37 -9.15 -3.28 -0.06
N PRO A 38 -8.94 -2.28 -0.95
CA PRO A 38 -7.72 -2.23 -1.72
C PRO A 38 -6.54 -1.86 -0.81
N LEU A 39 -5.38 -2.38 -1.14
CA LEU A 39 -4.13 -2.01 -0.50
C LEU A 39 -3.45 -0.92 -1.32
N ILE A 40 -2.88 0.06 -0.64
CA ILE A 40 -2.07 1.11 -1.24
C ILE A 40 -0.61 0.63 -1.27
N ASP A 41 0.09 0.86 -2.36
CA ASP A 41 1.52 0.63 -2.43
C ASP A 41 2.29 1.55 -1.46
N LEU A 42 3.10 0.99 -0.57
CA LEU A 42 3.92 1.76 0.37
C LEU A 42 4.84 2.75 -0.34
N GLU A 43 5.33 2.46 -1.55
CA GLU A 43 6.17 3.39 -2.32
C GLU A 43 5.47 4.73 -2.58
N TYR A 44 4.18 4.68 -2.87
CA TYR A 44 3.37 5.88 -3.08
C TYR A 44 3.28 6.72 -1.80
N ILE A 45 3.10 6.09 -0.64
CA ILE A 45 3.00 6.79 0.64
C ILE A 45 4.35 7.42 1.04
N VAL A 46 5.46 6.69 0.83
CA VAL A 46 6.81 7.23 1.04
C VAL A 46 7.06 8.43 0.13
N MET A 47 6.71 8.33 -1.15
CA MET A 47 6.81 9.43 -2.11
C MET A 47 5.97 10.64 -1.65
N LEU A 48 4.72 10.44 -1.23
CA LEU A 48 3.87 11.50 -0.69
C LEU A 48 4.54 12.19 0.50
N GLY A 49 5.06 11.43 1.47
CA GLY A 49 5.73 11.98 2.64
C GLY A 49 6.97 12.82 2.28
N ARG A 50 7.77 12.37 1.32
CA ARG A 50 8.95 13.10 0.81
C ARG A 50 8.59 14.41 0.12
N LEU A 51 7.47 14.43 -0.60
CA LEU A 51 6.98 15.62 -1.29
C LEU A 51 6.19 16.58 -0.38
N GLY A 52 6.15 16.31 0.93
CA GLY A 52 5.40 17.13 1.89
C GLY A 52 3.89 16.94 1.82
N GLY A 53 3.41 15.86 1.18
CA GLY A 53 2.01 15.49 1.10
C GLY A 53 1.44 14.99 2.42
N VAL A 54 0.15 14.65 2.38
CA VAL A 54 -0.62 14.13 3.51
C VAL A 54 -1.01 12.68 3.25
N MET A 55 -1.34 11.93 4.31
CA MET A 55 -1.90 10.58 4.13
C MET A 55 -3.20 10.68 3.29
N PRO A 56 -3.48 9.75 2.37
CA PRO A 56 -4.74 9.79 1.63
C PRO A 56 -5.97 9.61 2.53
N CYS A 57 -7.00 10.44 2.35
CA CYS A 57 -8.30 10.24 2.97
C CYS A 57 -9.04 9.06 2.29
N GLY A 58 -8.77 7.84 2.74
CA GLY A 58 -9.37 6.63 2.20
C GLY A 58 -9.09 6.37 0.72
N ARG A 59 -9.83 5.40 0.15
CA ARG A 59 -9.60 4.87 -1.21
C ARG A 59 -9.77 5.91 -2.31
N GLN A 60 -10.68 6.87 -2.16
CA GLN A 60 -11.10 7.77 -3.25
C GLN A 60 -10.04 8.81 -3.64
N ASN A 61 -9.10 9.10 -2.74
CA ASN A 61 -8.04 10.08 -2.97
C ASN A 61 -6.70 9.43 -3.34
N VAL A 62 -6.69 8.13 -3.64
CA VAL A 62 -5.51 7.39 -4.09
C VAL A 62 -5.62 7.18 -5.60
N PRO A 63 -4.60 7.58 -6.39
CA PRO A 63 -4.62 7.31 -7.82
C PRO A 63 -4.64 5.80 -8.08
N PRO A 64 -5.39 5.31 -9.09
CA PRO A 64 -5.49 3.87 -9.36
C PRO A 64 -4.14 3.16 -9.53
N ALA A 65 -3.13 3.85 -10.05
CA ALA A 65 -1.77 3.33 -10.22
C ALA A 65 -1.04 3.03 -8.89
N ALA A 66 -1.44 3.69 -7.80
CA ALA A 66 -0.88 3.46 -6.46
C ALA A 66 -1.62 2.34 -5.69
N LEU A 67 -2.64 1.72 -6.29
CA LEU A 67 -3.35 0.61 -5.68
C LEU A 67 -2.73 -0.73 -6.11
N LEU A 68 -2.70 -1.66 -5.16
CA LEU A 68 -2.44 -3.06 -5.45
C LEU A 68 -3.71 -3.70 -6.03
N THR A 69 -3.52 -4.41 -7.12
CA THR A 69 -4.51 -5.10 -7.95
C THR A 69 -4.04 -6.53 -8.16
N ALA A 70 -4.91 -7.41 -8.66
CA ALA A 70 -4.51 -8.78 -9.01
C ALA A 70 -3.28 -8.84 -9.93
N GLY A 71 -3.09 -7.84 -10.82
CA GLY A 71 -1.97 -7.78 -11.75
C GLY A 71 -0.62 -7.41 -11.13
N ASN A 72 -0.61 -6.71 -9.99
CA ASN A 72 0.62 -6.27 -9.31
C ASN A 72 0.77 -6.79 -7.87
N LEU A 73 -0.16 -7.62 -7.38
CA LEU A 73 -0.16 -8.19 -6.03
C LEU A 73 1.04 -9.09 -5.75
N TRP A 74 1.67 -9.63 -6.80
CA TRP A 74 2.89 -10.41 -6.70
C TRP A 74 4.03 -9.66 -5.98
N ARG A 75 4.00 -8.32 -5.94
CA ARG A 75 4.96 -7.48 -5.20
C ARG A 75 4.92 -7.71 -3.68
N LEU A 76 3.84 -8.30 -3.14
CA LEU A 76 3.73 -8.69 -1.72
C LEU A 76 4.27 -10.10 -1.43
N LYS A 77 4.45 -10.96 -2.46
CA LYS A 77 4.70 -12.40 -2.31
C LYS A 77 6.09 -12.75 -1.76
N LEU A 78 6.98 -11.77 -1.73
CA LEU A 78 8.40 -11.99 -1.54
C LEU A 78 8.92 -11.45 -0.21
N TRP A 79 8.09 -10.85 0.62
CA TRP A 79 8.53 -10.21 1.86
C TRP A 79 9.19 -11.20 2.83
N ASN A 80 10.47 -10.93 3.14
CA ASN A 80 11.34 -11.66 4.07
C ASN A 80 11.75 -13.08 3.60
N ARG A 81 11.59 -13.36 2.30
CA ARG A 81 11.92 -14.66 1.69
C ARG A 81 13.38 -15.04 1.89
N GLU A 82 14.31 -14.10 1.72
CA GLU A 82 15.77 -14.33 1.89
C GLU A 82 16.14 -14.81 3.30
N ARG A 83 15.32 -14.50 4.31
CA ARG A 83 15.54 -14.95 5.69
C ARG A 83 14.70 -16.17 6.06
N ASN A 84 14.19 -16.91 5.06
CA ASN A 84 13.28 -18.04 5.25
C ASN A 84 12.03 -17.68 6.06
N LYS A 85 11.60 -16.41 6.04
CA LYS A 85 10.39 -15.94 6.69
C LYS A 85 9.39 -15.61 5.59
N TYR A 86 8.33 -16.39 5.52
CA TYR A 86 7.26 -16.12 4.58
C TYR A 86 6.17 -15.36 5.32
N ALA A 87 6.08 -14.05 5.09
CA ALA A 87 5.02 -13.23 5.64
C ALA A 87 4.44 -12.33 4.54
N LEU A 88 3.18 -11.97 4.68
CA LEU A 88 2.55 -11.00 3.80
C LEU A 88 2.83 -9.62 4.37
N GLY A 89 3.59 -8.80 3.64
CA GLY A 89 3.89 -7.43 4.03
C GLY A 89 2.64 -6.57 3.94
N VAL A 90 1.76 -6.64 4.94
CA VAL A 90 0.59 -5.77 5.06
C VAL A 90 0.75 -4.91 6.31
N MET A 91 0.59 -3.61 6.13
CA MET A 91 0.62 -2.63 7.21
C MET A 91 -0.75 -1.98 7.33
N VAL A 92 -1.26 -1.90 8.55
CA VAL A 92 -2.58 -1.34 8.82
C VAL A 92 -2.42 -0.02 9.55
N PHE A 93 -2.96 1.04 8.97
CA PHE A 93 -3.10 2.33 9.63
C PHE A 93 -4.56 2.56 10.00
N SER A 94 -4.83 2.47 11.30
CA SER A 94 -6.04 3.04 11.89
C SER A 94 -5.79 4.52 12.15
N TYR A 95 -6.40 5.37 11.32
CA TYR A 95 -6.35 6.80 11.50
C TYR A 95 -7.71 7.26 12.02
N PRO A 96 -7.89 7.52 13.32
CA PRO A 96 -9.16 8.02 13.82
C PRO A 96 -9.41 9.43 13.26
N TRP A 97 -10.43 9.54 12.41
CA TRP A 97 -10.91 10.82 11.89
C TRP A 97 -11.84 11.43 12.94
N LEU A 98 -11.39 12.48 13.62
CA LEU A 98 -12.23 13.18 14.61
C LEU A 98 -13.25 14.13 13.94
N ASP A 99 -12.92 14.65 12.75
CA ASP A 99 -13.79 15.56 11.99
C ASP A 99 -13.71 15.29 10.48
N SER A 100 -14.39 16.13 9.68
CA SER A 100 -14.42 15.99 8.21
C SER A 100 -13.10 16.42 7.53
N PHE A 101 -12.16 16.98 8.27
CA PHE A 101 -10.87 17.44 7.77
C PHE A 101 -9.80 16.37 8.01
N HIS A 102 -8.75 16.38 7.19
CA HIS A 102 -7.62 15.47 7.39
C HIS A 102 -6.94 15.82 8.72
N PRO A 103 -6.80 14.89 9.69
CA PRO A 103 -6.24 15.19 11.02
C PRO A 103 -4.77 15.63 10.94
N ASP A 104 -4.11 15.34 9.82
CA ASP A 104 -2.76 15.80 9.47
C ASP A 104 -2.75 16.68 8.21
N TRP A 105 -3.49 17.78 8.24
CA TRP A 105 -3.61 18.78 7.16
C TRP A 105 -2.28 19.27 6.57
N LEU A 106 -1.20 19.29 7.37
CA LEU A 106 0.14 19.73 6.95
C LEU A 106 1.10 18.58 6.67
N GLY A 107 0.68 17.32 6.80
CA GLY A 107 1.53 16.15 6.54
C GLY A 107 2.63 15.91 7.59
N ALA A 108 2.52 16.56 8.76
CA ALA A 108 3.52 16.47 9.83
C ALA A 108 3.59 15.07 10.44
N GLN A 109 2.45 14.39 10.58
CA GLN A 109 2.40 13.01 11.07
C GLN A 109 2.96 12.04 10.03
N LEU A 110 2.58 12.19 8.75
CA LEU A 110 3.15 11.38 7.68
C LEU A 110 4.68 11.54 7.60
N ARG A 111 5.19 12.77 7.68
CA ARG A 111 6.64 13.03 7.72
C ARG A 111 7.31 12.41 8.94
N ARG A 112 6.65 12.42 10.11
CA ARG A 112 7.18 11.79 11.32
C ARG A 112 7.26 10.27 11.19
N LEU A 113 6.34 9.66 10.44
CA LEU A 113 6.36 8.23 10.12
C LEU A 113 7.36 7.86 9.03
N LEU A 114 7.82 8.82 8.22
CA LEU A 114 8.65 8.57 7.04
C LEU A 114 9.87 7.67 7.31
N PRO A 115 10.67 7.86 8.38
CA PRO A 115 11.80 6.98 8.65
C PRO A 115 11.40 5.51 8.86
N PHE A 116 10.24 5.28 9.49
CA PHE A 116 9.69 3.94 9.69
C PHE A 116 9.17 3.34 8.37
N LEU A 117 8.44 4.13 7.58
CA LEU A 117 7.93 3.71 6.26
C LEU A 117 9.08 3.36 5.32
N GLU A 118 10.15 4.15 5.31
CA GLU A 118 11.35 3.90 4.51
C GLU A 118 12.09 2.65 4.97
N ALA A 119 12.18 2.40 6.29
CA ALA A 119 12.77 1.18 6.82
C ALA A 119 11.98 -0.07 6.41
N MET A 120 10.64 -0.01 6.46
CA MET A 120 9.77 -1.09 6.00
C MET A 120 9.95 -1.31 4.49
N LEU A 121 9.90 -0.24 3.68
CA LEU A 121 10.12 -0.37 2.25
C LEU A 121 11.50 -0.96 1.93
N ALA A 122 12.55 -0.49 2.59
CA ALA A 122 13.91 -1.02 2.42
C ALA A 122 14.01 -2.51 2.78
N GLU A 123 13.29 -2.96 3.80
CA GLU A 123 13.23 -4.38 4.14
C GLU A 123 12.54 -5.20 3.04
N ALA A 124 11.45 -4.70 2.43
CA ALA A 124 10.83 -5.32 1.24
C ALA A 124 11.85 -5.49 0.12
N LYS A 125 12.58 -4.41 -0.15
CA LYS A 125 13.48 -4.31 -1.31
C LYS A 125 14.68 -5.23 -1.23
N ARG A 126 14.96 -5.83 -0.07
CA ARG A 126 16.01 -6.86 0.06
C ARG A 126 15.71 -8.07 -0.80
N ASP A 127 14.45 -8.53 -0.82
CA ASP A 127 14.06 -9.72 -1.58
C ASP A 127 13.98 -9.49 -3.10
N SER A 128 13.57 -8.29 -3.51
CA SER A 128 13.62 -7.82 -4.89
C SER A 128 13.38 -6.30 -4.97
N PRO A 129 13.98 -5.59 -5.94
CA PRO A 129 13.72 -4.17 -6.18
C PRO A 129 12.26 -3.87 -6.53
N HIS A 130 11.42 -4.87 -6.83
CA HIS A 130 10.00 -4.69 -7.13
C HIS A 130 9.08 -4.94 -5.93
N CYS A 131 9.58 -5.52 -4.84
CA CYS A 131 8.81 -5.82 -3.64
C CYS A 131 8.28 -4.55 -2.95
N THR A 132 7.15 -4.67 -2.27
CA THR A 132 6.56 -3.59 -1.47
C THR A 132 5.79 -4.12 -0.26
N VAL A 133 5.26 -3.20 0.53
CA VAL A 133 4.27 -3.46 1.59
C VAL A 133 2.93 -2.90 1.13
N GLY A 134 1.88 -3.68 1.30
CA GLY A 134 0.51 -3.24 1.09
C GLY A 134 0.01 -2.49 2.30
N VAL A 135 -0.45 -1.26 2.12
CA VAL A 135 -0.97 -0.43 3.20
C VAL A 135 -2.48 -0.43 3.17
N MET A 136 -3.09 -0.89 4.25
CA MET A 136 -4.52 -0.78 4.50
C MET A 136 -4.78 0.44 5.38
N THR A 137 -5.66 1.33 4.96
CA THR A 137 -6.14 2.43 5.78
C THR A 137 -7.54 2.13 6.29
N ASP A 138 -7.66 1.98 7.61
CA ASP A 138 -8.92 2.17 8.31
C ASP A 138 -9.17 3.69 8.32
N SER A 139 -9.93 4.13 7.32
CA SER A 139 -10.58 5.42 7.35
C SER A 139 -12.05 5.16 7.06
N TYR A 140 -12.92 5.58 7.98
CA TYR A 140 -14.35 5.64 7.68
C TYR A 140 -14.55 6.46 6.40
N PRO A 141 -15.41 6.03 5.46
CA PRO A 141 -15.83 6.90 4.38
C PRO A 141 -16.45 8.11 5.06
N SER A 142 -15.78 9.27 4.99
CA SER A 142 -16.37 10.54 5.36
C SER A 142 -17.67 10.62 4.58
N ALA A 143 -18.78 10.44 5.29
CA ALA A 143 -20.08 10.26 4.69
C ALA A 143 -20.26 11.35 3.64
N VAL A 144 -20.49 10.95 2.39
CA VAL A 144 -20.95 11.88 1.36
C VAL A 144 -22.20 12.50 1.94
N ARG A 145 -22.08 13.74 2.43
CA ARG A 145 -23.20 14.50 2.96
C ARG A 145 -24.04 14.81 1.74
N LYS A 146 -24.99 13.91 1.41
CA LYS A 146 -26.01 14.17 0.40
C LYS A 146 -26.61 15.51 0.80
N LYS A 147 -26.37 16.53 -0.02
CA LYS A 147 -27.05 17.82 0.13
C LYS A 147 -28.55 17.50 0.14
N LYS A 148 -29.18 17.68 1.30
CA LYS A 148 -30.63 17.77 1.40
C LYS A 148 -31.04 19.16 0.91
#